data_AF-A0A924EF91-F1
#
_entry.id   AF-A0A924EF91-F1
#
_cell.length_a   1.000
_cell.length_b   1.000
_cell.length_c   1.000
_cell.angle_alpha   90.00
_cell.angle_beta   90.00
_cell.angle_gamma   90.00
#
_symmetry.space_group_name_H-M   'P 1'
#
loop_
_entity.id
_entity.type
_entity.pdbx_description
1 polymer ?
#
loop_
_entity_poly.entity_id
_entity_poly.type
_entity_poly.pdbx_seq_one_letter_code
_entity_poly.pdbx_strand_id
1 'polypeptide(L)'
;GGTLVMQYNTPQDMATTKLGPYPITLGGDKRVTEEDATITFTDPKSKLLNTPNKITDTDFEGWVQERGLYFAAKWDDKYTTFLSMHDTGEEPLTGGTLYTKYGKGNYIYTCLSFSRQLPAGNKGAIRLLMNFLSAGK
;
A
#
# COMPACT_ATOMS: atom_id res chain seq x y z
N GLY A 1 -9.26 -9.46 17.19
CA GLY A 1 -8.48 -10.28 16.24
C GLY A 1 -7.20 -9.54 15.92
N GLY A 2 -6.29 -10.15 15.16
CA GLY A 2 -5.01 -9.52 14.80
C GLY A 2 -5.09 -8.64 13.55
N THR A 3 -3.93 -8.10 13.15
CA THR A 3 -3.72 -7.46 11.85
C THR A 3 -2.77 -8.31 11.02
N LEU A 4 -3.15 -8.62 9.78
CA LEU A 4 -2.25 -9.19 8.77
C LEU A 4 -1.91 -8.12 7.74
N VAL A 5 -0.62 -7.88 7.52
CA VAL A 5 -0.10 -7.05 6.44
C VAL A 5 0.60 -7.96 5.44
N MET A 6 -0.03 -8.18 4.29
CA MET A 6 0.57 -8.87 3.16
C MET A 6 1.31 -7.86 2.29
N GLN A 7 2.60 -8.09 2.07
CA GLN A 7 3.48 -7.19 1.34
C GLN A 7 4.11 -7.89 0.15
N TYR A 8 4.37 -7.11 -0.90
CA TYR A 8 5.32 -7.41 -1.97
C TYR A 8 5.13 -8.79 -2.61
N ASN A 9 4.19 -8.88 -3.56
CA ASN A 9 3.94 -10.09 -4.33
C ASN A 9 4.28 -9.84 -5.79
N THR A 10 5.16 -10.65 -6.36
CA THR A 10 5.51 -10.64 -7.78
C THR A 10 4.59 -11.63 -8.51
N PRO A 11 3.87 -11.22 -9.58
CA PRO A 11 2.94 -12.12 -10.28
C PRO A 11 3.57 -13.44 -10.78
N GLN A 12 4.88 -13.43 -11.03
CA GLN A 12 5.63 -14.56 -11.60
C GLN A 12 6.03 -15.63 -10.57
N ASP A 13 6.23 -15.26 -9.30
CA ASP A 13 6.81 -16.15 -8.27
C ASP A 13 5.93 -16.21 -7.00
N MET A 14 4.60 -16.23 -7.16
CA MET A 14 3.69 -16.30 -6.02
C MET A 14 3.60 -17.72 -5.46
N ALA A 15 3.90 -17.87 -4.16
CA ALA A 15 3.64 -19.11 -3.42
C ALA A 15 2.14 -19.42 -3.27
N THR A 16 1.27 -18.43 -3.50
CA THR A 16 -0.19 -18.58 -3.45
C THR A 16 -0.87 -17.56 -4.37
N THR A 17 -1.95 -17.97 -5.04
CA THR A 17 -2.85 -17.06 -5.77
C THR A 17 -3.94 -16.47 -4.87
N LYS A 18 -4.10 -16.97 -3.65
CA LYS A 18 -5.03 -16.45 -2.65
C LYS A 18 -4.34 -15.38 -1.81
N LEU A 19 -4.29 -14.17 -2.36
CA LEU A 19 -3.63 -13.04 -1.71
C LEU A 19 -4.38 -12.58 -0.46
N GLY A 20 -5.71 -12.49 -0.51
CA GLY A 20 -6.51 -11.95 0.58
C GLY A 20 -7.74 -12.77 0.96
N PRO A 21 -8.51 -12.31 1.97
CA PRO A 21 -9.79 -12.91 2.34
C PRO A 21 -10.85 -12.79 1.24
N TYR A 22 -10.76 -11.75 0.40
CA TYR A 22 -11.59 -11.55 -0.78
C TYR A 22 -10.71 -11.43 -2.04
N PRO A 23 -11.26 -11.61 -3.25
CA PRO A 23 -10.48 -11.59 -4.50
C PRO A 23 -9.64 -10.33 -4.70
N ILE A 24 -8.38 -10.52 -5.13
CA ILE A 24 -7.44 -9.49 -5.57
C ILE A 24 -6.75 -10.02 -6.83
N THR A 25 -6.62 -9.19 -7.86
CA THR A 25 -5.85 -9.47 -9.07
C THR A 25 -4.77 -8.42 -9.23
N LEU A 26 -3.51 -8.85 -9.32
CA LEU A 26 -2.37 -7.95 -9.52
C LEU A 26 -2.26 -7.54 -11.00
N GLY A 27 -1.94 -6.28 -11.24
CA GLY A 27 -1.56 -5.79 -12.56
C GLY A 27 -0.06 -5.93 -12.73
N GLY A 28 0.40 -6.90 -13.54
CA GLY A 28 1.83 -7.18 -13.71
C GLY A 28 2.63 -6.02 -14.31
N ASP A 29 1.97 -5.13 -15.03
CA ASP A 29 2.50 -3.92 -15.67
C ASP A 29 2.25 -2.65 -14.83
N LYS A 30 1.43 -2.71 -13.78
CA LYS A 30 1.03 -1.55 -12.99
C LYS A 30 2.07 -1.23 -11.94
N ARG A 31 2.81 -0.13 -12.13
CA ARG A 31 3.93 0.29 -11.29
C ARG A 31 4.02 1.81 -11.22
N VAL A 32 4.69 2.31 -10.20
CA VAL A 32 5.07 3.72 -10.07
C VAL A 32 6.54 3.75 -9.69
N THR A 33 7.36 4.05 -10.68
CA THR A 33 8.82 3.94 -10.67
C THR A 33 9.52 5.28 -10.52
N GLU A 34 8.80 6.40 -10.58
CA GLU A 34 9.32 7.69 -10.18
C GLU A 34 9.32 7.79 -8.64
N GLU A 35 10.50 7.90 -8.04
CA GLU A 35 10.66 7.94 -6.58
C GLU A 35 10.05 9.20 -5.94
N ASP A 36 9.88 10.26 -6.72
CA ASP A 36 9.27 11.53 -6.35
C ASP A 36 7.82 11.68 -6.86
N ALA A 37 7.24 10.62 -7.44
CA ALA A 37 5.83 10.61 -7.87
C ALA A 37 4.90 11.14 -6.79
N THR A 38 4.00 12.03 -7.17
CA THR A 38 3.08 12.70 -6.25
C THR A 38 2.05 11.72 -5.71
N ILE A 39 1.82 11.77 -4.40
CA ILE A 39 0.81 10.96 -3.72
C ILE A 39 -0.44 11.78 -3.47
N THR A 40 -1.58 11.25 -3.87
CA THR A 40 -2.91 11.80 -3.58
C THR A 40 -3.61 10.97 -2.51
N PHE A 41 -4.09 11.62 -1.46
CA PHE A 41 -4.89 10.99 -0.41
C PHE A 41 -6.36 10.93 -0.83
N THR A 42 -6.80 9.79 -1.37
CA THR A 42 -8.18 9.62 -1.87
C THR A 42 -9.20 9.45 -0.74
N ASP A 43 -8.77 8.94 0.42
CA ASP A 43 -9.54 8.96 1.67
C ASP A 43 -8.65 9.47 2.83
N PRO A 44 -8.54 10.81 2.99
CA PRO A 44 -7.71 11.41 4.03
C PRO A 44 -8.15 11.06 5.46
N LYS A 45 -9.37 10.52 5.66
CA LYS A 45 -9.90 10.14 6.97
C LYS A 45 -9.56 8.69 7.33
N SER A 46 -8.96 7.93 6.42
CA SER A 46 -8.54 6.56 6.66
C SER A 46 -7.73 6.46 7.96
N LYS A 47 -8.09 5.48 8.80
CA LYS A 47 -7.35 5.21 10.05
C LYS A 47 -5.87 4.93 9.78
N LEU A 48 -5.57 4.29 8.65
CA LEU A 48 -4.20 3.93 8.26
C LEU A 48 -3.34 5.15 7.90
N LEU A 49 -3.95 6.30 7.64
CA LEU A 49 -3.26 7.58 7.48
C LEU A 49 -3.18 8.41 8.75
N ASN A 50 -3.94 8.07 9.81
CA ASN A 50 -4.12 8.98 10.94
C ASN A 50 -3.72 8.40 12.30
N THR A 51 -3.36 7.11 12.41
CA THR A 51 -3.04 6.50 13.70
C THR A 51 -2.03 5.35 13.59
N PRO A 52 -1.00 5.28 14.47
CA PRO A 52 -0.67 6.25 15.52
C PRO A 52 -0.01 7.53 14.99
N ASN A 53 0.46 7.53 13.75
CA ASN A 53 1.05 8.70 13.12
C ASN A 53 0.05 9.34 12.16
N LYS A 54 -0.01 10.67 12.14
CA LYS A 54 -0.65 11.39 11.05
C LYS A 54 0.31 11.44 9.86
N ILE A 55 -0.11 10.84 8.76
CA ILE A 55 0.63 10.74 7.51
C ILE A 55 0.29 11.95 6.65
N THR A 56 1.33 12.60 6.13
CA THR A 56 1.24 13.74 5.22
C THR A 56 2.07 13.49 3.97
N ASP A 57 2.01 14.40 3.01
CA ASP A 57 2.87 14.42 1.82
C ASP A 57 4.37 14.30 2.17
N THR A 58 4.82 14.94 3.25
CA THR A 58 6.20 14.85 3.73
C THR A 58 6.65 13.43 4.13
N ASP A 59 5.74 12.52 4.47
CA ASP A 59 6.07 11.11 4.72
C ASP A 59 6.42 10.34 3.43
N PHE A 60 6.22 10.97 2.27
CA PHE A 60 6.61 10.46 0.96
C PHE A 60 7.85 11.16 0.39
N GLU A 61 8.48 12.08 1.12
CA GLU A 61 9.75 12.65 0.72
C GLU A 61 10.92 11.68 0.94
N GLY A 62 11.94 11.79 0.07
CA GLY A 62 13.17 11.00 0.19
C GLY A 62 12.98 9.49 0.07
N TRP A 63 11.91 9.04 -0.59
CA TRP A 63 11.80 7.65 -1.02
C TRP A 63 12.85 7.39 -2.09
N VAL A 64 13.37 6.17 -2.12
CA VAL A 64 14.41 5.76 -3.07
C VAL A 64 13.85 4.83 -4.13
N GLN A 65 14.31 5.00 -5.36
CA GLN A 65 14.05 4.17 -6.54
C GLN A 65 12.61 4.19 -7.06
N GLU A 66 11.59 3.83 -6.26
CA GLU A 66 10.21 3.66 -6.73
C GLU A 66 9.20 3.76 -5.58
N ARG A 67 7.93 4.07 -5.90
CA ARG A 67 6.83 4.05 -4.92
C ARG A 67 6.27 2.65 -4.71
N GLY A 68 6.13 1.88 -5.77
CA GLY A 68 5.58 0.53 -5.68
C GLY A 68 5.57 -0.18 -7.03
N LEU A 69 5.49 -1.50 -6.97
CA LEU A 69 5.41 -2.37 -8.14
C LEU A 69 4.24 -3.32 -8.02
N TYR A 70 3.69 -3.74 -9.16
CA TYR A 70 2.64 -4.76 -9.24
C TYR A 70 1.36 -4.37 -8.48
N PHE A 71 0.92 -3.12 -8.67
CA PHE A 71 -0.31 -2.61 -8.07
C PHE A 71 -1.47 -3.54 -8.35
N ALA A 72 -2.37 -3.69 -7.38
CA ALA A 72 -3.61 -4.40 -7.62
C ALA A 72 -4.36 -3.72 -8.77
N ALA A 73 -4.78 -4.50 -9.77
CA ALA A 73 -5.53 -4.01 -10.92
C ALA A 73 -7.04 -4.18 -10.74
N LYS A 74 -7.44 -5.22 -9.99
CA LYS A 74 -8.84 -5.49 -9.63
C LYS A 74 -8.92 -6.05 -8.22
N TRP A 75 -9.98 -5.73 -7.51
CA TRP A 75 -10.25 -6.24 -6.17
C TRP A 75 -11.74 -6.19 -5.87
N ASP A 76 -12.16 -6.95 -4.85
CA ASP A 76 -13.54 -6.96 -4.35
C ASP A 76 -13.92 -5.63 -3.66
N ASP A 77 -15.17 -5.18 -3.80
CA ASP A 77 -15.67 -3.92 -3.23
C ASP A 77 -15.60 -3.85 -1.69
N LYS A 78 -15.35 -4.98 -1.02
CA LYS A 78 -15.08 -5.02 0.43
C LYS A 78 -13.75 -4.37 0.81
N TYR A 79 -12.82 -4.21 -0.14
CA TYR A 79 -11.59 -3.48 0.10
C TYR A 79 -11.76 -1.99 -0.15
N THR A 80 -11.18 -1.19 0.73
CA THR A 80 -11.03 0.25 0.58
C THR A 80 -9.59 0.61 0.23
N THR A 81 -9.41 1.65 -0.58
CA THR A 81 -8.11 2.27 -0.89
C THR A 81 -8.09 3.69 -0.36
N PHE A 82 -6.91 4.25 -0.11
CA PHE A 82 -6.77 5.59 0.46
C PHE A 82 -5.59 6.39 -0.09
N LEU A 83 -4.85 5.81 -1.04
CA LEU A 83 -3.73 6.42 -1.74
C LEU A 83 -3.95 6.27 -3.25
N SER A 84 -3.56 7.30 -4.00
CA SER A 84 -3.39 7.25 -5.44
C SER A 84 -2.05 7.86 -5.83
N MET A 85 -1.40 7.30 -6.85
CA MET A 85 -0.11 7.77 -7.37
C MET A 85 0.10 7.28 -8.80
N HIS A 86 0.93 7.97 -9.57
CA HIS A 86 1.32 7.57 -10.93
C HIS A 86 2.66 8.21 -11.30
N ASP A 87 3.33 7.62 -12.28
CA ASP A 87 4.47 8.24 -12.95
C ASP A 87 3.98 9.36 -13.89
N THR A 88 4.87 10.27 -14.28
CA THR A 88 4.53 11.42 -15.10
C THR A 88 3.96 10.99 -16.46
N GLY A 89 2.73 11.43 -16.74
CA GLY A 89 2.02 11.08 -17.98
C GLY A 89 1.32 9.72 -17.97
N GLU A 90 1.35 8.99 -16.85
CA GLU A 90 0.58 7.75 -16.66
C GLU A 90 -0.73 7.97 -15.89
N GLU A 91 -1.61 6.97 -15.97
CA GLU A 91 -2.91 7.00 -15.27
C GLU A 91 -2.75 6.77 -13.75
N PRO A 92 -3.50 7.51 -12.91
CA PRO A 92 -3.50 7.32 -11.45
C PRO A 92 -3.81 5.87 -11.01
N LEU A 93 -2.92 5.28 -10.21
CA LEU A 93 -3.10 3.95 -9.62
C LEU A 93 -3.54 4.06 -8.16
N THR A 94 -4.62 3.38 -7.79
CA THR A 94 -5.13 3.33 -6.40
C THR A 94 -4.89 1.99 -5.70
N GLY A 95 -4.49 0.96 -6.45
CA GLY A 95 -4.29 -0.41 -5.96
C GLY A 95 -3.03 -0.64 -5.14
N GLY A 96 -2.35 0.44 -4.71
CA GLY A 96 -1.07 0.37 -4.00
C GLY A 96 -1.21 -0.14 -2.58
N THR A 97 -2.36 0.12 -1.95
CA THR A 97 -2.72 -0.45 -0.65
C THR A 97 -4.22 -0.68 -0.57
N LEU A 98 -4.61 -1.92 -0.25
CA LEU A 98 -6.00 -2.36 -0.04
C LEU A 98 -6.20 -2.68 1.44
N TYR A 99 -7.29 -2.19 2.02
CA TYR A 99 -7.64 -2.45 3.42
C TYR A 99 -9.04 -3.03 3.53
N THR A 100 -9.22 -4.03 4.39
CA THR A 100 -10.55 -4.50 4.81
C THR A 100 -10.51 -4.97 6.25
N LYS A 101 -11.66 -4.88 6.93
CA LYS A 101 -11.93 -5.68 8.12
C LYS A 101 -12.32 -7.09 7.70
N TYR A 102 -11.87 -8.09 8.44
CA TYR A 102 -12.25 -9.49 8.23
C TYR A 102 -12.44 -10.20 9.56
N GLY A 103 -13.68 -10.65 9.84
CA GLY A 103 -14.07 -11.12 11.16
C GLY A 103 -13.80 -10.06 12.24
N LYS A 104 -13.01 -10.43 13.26
CA LYS A 104 -12.58 -9.53 14.35
C LYS A 104 -11.21 -8.88 14.08
N GLY A 105 -10.66 -9.00 12.88
CA GLY A 105 -9.30 -8.57 12.54
C GLY A 105 -9.25 -7.61 11.35
N ASN A 106 -8.02 -7.25 10.99
CA ASN A 106 -7.71 -6.36 9.88
C ASN A 106 -6.84 -7.08 8.86
N TYR A 107 -7.10 -6.86 7.59
CA TYR A 107 -6.26 -7.31 6.50
C TYR A 107 -5.85 -6.11 5.66
N ILE A 108 -4.55 -6.01 5.41
CA ILE A 108 -3.94 -4.99 4.56
C ILE A 108 -3.10 -5.71 3.50
N TYR A 109 -3.39 -5.46 2.24
CA TYR A 109 -2.48 -5.78 1.14
C TYR A 109 -1.78 -4.50 0.73
N THR A 110 -0.47 -4.53 0.50
CA THR A 110 0.27 -3.37 0.00
C THR A 110 1.41 -3.81 -0.90
N CYS A 111 1.58 -3.07 -1.99
CA CYS A 111 2.66 -3.26 -2.95
C CYS A 111 3.64 -2.07 -2.96
N LEU A 112 3.50 -1.16 -1.99
CA LEU A 112 4.46 -0.09 -1.77
C LEU A 112 5.84 -0.69 -1.49
N SER A 113 6.89 -0.05 -1.98
CA SER A 113 8.26 -0.60 -1.97
C SER A 113 8.95 -0.48 -0.60
N PHE A 114 8.27 -0.88 0.49
CA PHE A 114 8.82 -0.94 1.84
C PHE A 114 10.12 -1.73 1.93
N SER A 115 10.30 -2.77 1.11
CA SER A 115 11.54 -3.54 1.03
C SER A 115 12.76 -2.70 0.63
N ARG A 116 12.55 -1.57 -0.07
CA ARG A 116 13.59 -0.58 -0.40
C ARG A 116 13.65 0.53 0.63
N GLN A 117 12.48 1.04 1.05
CA GLN A 117 12.41 2.23 1.90
C GLN A 117 12.85 1.96 3.35
N LEU A 118 12.53 0.78 3.91
CA LEU A 118 12.89 0.47 5.29
C LEU A 118 14.42 0.30 5.46
N PRO A 119 15.14 -0.44 4.58
CA PRO A 119 16.61 -0.48 4.64
C PRO A 119 17.28 0.88 4.40
N ALA A 120 16.67 1.72 3.56
CA ALA A 120 17.14 3.10 3.36
C ALA A 120 16.90 4.03 4.57
N GLY A 121 16.18 3.56 5.59
CA GLY A 121 15.88 4.36 6.78
C GLY A 121 14.86 5.47 6.54
N ASN A 122 14.03 5.35 5.50
CA ASN A 122 13.02 6.37 5.21
C ASN A 122 11.98 6.44 6.34
N LYS A 123 11.93 7.59 7.04
CA LYS A 123 11.11 7.78 8.23
C LYS A 123 9.61 7.72 7.94
N GLY A 124 9.17 8.25 6.80
CA GLY A 124 7.76 8.28 6.45
C GLY A 124 7.23 6.89 6.08
N ALA A 125 8.02 6.10 5.35
CA ALA A 125 7.73 4.70 5.09
C ALA A 125 7.63 3.88 6.39
N ILE A 126 8.55 4.10 7.35
CA ILE A 126 8.50 3.47 8.68
C ILE A 126 7.21 3.87 9.41
N ARG A 127 6.84 5.16 9.43
CA ARG A 127 5.61 5.66 10.08
C ARG A 127 4.36 5.04 9.47
N LEU A 128 4.29 4.96 8.15
CA LEU A 128 3.16 4.35 7.44
C LEU A 128 3.03 2.85 7.76
N LEU A 129 4.14 2.11 7.77
CA LEU A 129 4.11 0.70 8.17
C LEU A 129 3.65 0.52 9.64
N MET A 130 4.08 1.41 10.55
CA MET A 130 3.63 1.37 11.94
C MET A 130 2.13 1.62 12.09
N ASN A 131 1.55 2.49 11.25
CA ASN A 131 0.10 2.65 11.16
C ASN A 131 -0.59 1.35 10.72
N PHE A 132 -0.03 0.67 9.71
CA PHE A 132 -0.59 -0.59 9.22
C PHE A 132 -0.58 -1.66 10.31
N LEU A 133 0.56 -1.85 10.99
CA LEU A 133 0.68 -2.80 12.09
C LEU A 133 -0.24 -2.46 13.28
N SER A 134 -0.55 -1.19 13.48
CA SER A 134 -1.42 -0.71 14.57
C SER A 134 -2.91 -0.69 14.22
N ALA A 135 -3.33 -1.14 13.03
CA ALA A 135 -4.72 -1.06 12.57
C ALA A 135 -5.75 -1.68 13.54
N GLY A 136 -5.35 -2.73 14.27
CA GLY A 136 -6.19 -3.44 15.25
C GLY A 136 -6.19 -2.88 16.66
N LYS A 137 -5.39 -1.84 16.94
CA LYS A 137 -5.35 -1.16 18.24
C LYS A 137 -6.36 -0.03 18.32
#